data_AF-A0ABD5QY67-F1
#
_entry.id   AF-A0ABD5QY67-F1
#
_cell.length_a   1.000
_cell.length_b   1.000
_cell.length_c   1.000
_cell.angle_alpha   90.00
_cell.angle_beta   90.00
_cell.angle_gamma   90.00
#
_symmetry.space_group_name_H-M   'P 1'
#
loop_
_entity.id
_entity.type
_entity.pdbx_description
1 polymer ?
#
loop_
_entity_poly.entity_id
_entity_poly.type
_entity_poly.pdbx_seq_one_letter_code
_entity_poly.pdbx_strand_id
1 'polypeptide(L)'
;MSRSSGERLDGADRAAVEPLAALVAVLAVGAALGLYATALDDATPDAEEPAADVVLDRIERDATVGGIVRPERLRHLEEETPAVVELETERRRWRVGVGSVSPSAGGRLDPRSPAVAQRSVTVAVAPGENVRGRLRLAVRR
;
A
#
# COMPACT_ATOMS: atom_id res chain seq x y z
N MET A 1 31.54 75.75 20.56
CA MET A 1 30.98 74.55 21.21
C MET A 1 29.82 74.04 20.37
N SER A 2 30.05 72.93 19.65
CA SER A 2 29.10 72.29 18.75
C SER A 2 28.00 71.58 19.54
N ARG A 3 26.73 71.84 19.22
CA ARG A 3 25.60 71.01 19.65
C ARG A 3 24.94 70.42 18.40
N SER A 4 25.44 69.26 18.00
CA SER A 4 24.78 68.35 17.08
C SER A 4 24.51 67.08 17.86
N SER A 5 23.26 66.86 18.23
CA SER A 5 22.73 65.59 18.74
C SER A 5 21.26 65.65 18.38
N GLY A 6 20.87 65.22 17.18
CA GLY A 6 21.03 63.85 16.72
C GLY A 6 19.75 63.12 17.08
N GLU A 7 18.67 63.48 16.39
CA GLU A 7 17.42 62.73 16.36
C GLU A 7 17.73 61.25 16.12
N ARG A 8 17.54 60.41 17.13
CA ARG A 8 17.55 58.95 17.01
C ARG A 8 16.35 58.37 17.73
N LEU A 9 15.15 58.76 17.33
CA LEU A 9 13.92 58.11 17.79
C LEU A 9 12.92 57.88 16.64
N ASP A 10 13.37 57.82 15.39
CA ASP A 10 12.49 57.62 14.23
C ASP A 10 12.42 56.14 13.76
N GLY A 11 13.00 55.22 14.54
CA GLY A 11 13.09 53.79 14.21
C GLY A 11 12.29 52.84 15.10
N ALA A 12 11.72 53.31 16.21
CA ALA A 12 11.12 52.41 17.21
C ALA A 12 9.70 51.93 16.85
N ASP A 13 8.90 52.75 16.17
CA ASP A 13 7.50 52.39 15.84
C ASP A 13 7.39 51.46 14.62
N ARG A 14 8.33 51.50 13.68
CA ARG A 14 8.33 50.61 12.50
C ARG A 14 8.92 49.23 12.81
N ALA A 15 9.80 49.15 13.82
CA ALA A 15 10.51 47.92 14.19
C ALA A 15 9.75 47.00 15.18
N ALA A 16 8.59 47.41 15.70
CA ALA A 16 7.76 46.57 16.58
C ALA A 16 6.63 45.84 15.84
N VAL A 17 6.21 46.35 14.67
CA VAL A 17 5.22 45.70 13.79
C VAL A 17 5.88 44.61 12.95
N GLU A 18 7.12 44.83 12.52
CA GLU A 18 7.90 43.90 11.70
C GLU A 18 8.16 42.53 12.37
N PRO A 19 8.51 42.43 13.68
CA PRO A 19 8.71 41.17 14.37
C PRO A 19 7.38 40.44 14.60
N LEU A 20 6.32 41.14 15.00
CA LEU A 20 5.02 40.52 15.22
C LEU A 20 4.44 40.00 13.90
N ALA A 21 4.53 40.79 12.83
CA ALA A 21 4.11 40.39 11.49
C ALA A 21 4.92 39.18 10.99
N ALA A 22 6.23 39.16 11.24
CA ALA A 22 7.07 38.01 10.92
C ALA A 22 6.63 36.75 11.68
N LEU A 23 6.34 36.86 12.98
CA LEU A 23 5.86 35.73 13.79
C LEU A 23 4.50 35.21 13.30
N VAL A 24 3.57 36.10 12.97
CA VAL A 24 2.27 35.74 12.42
C VAL A 24 2.43 35.08 11.05
N ALA A 25 3.33 35.59 10.19
CA ALA A 25 3.62 34.99 8.90
C ALA A 25 4.18 33.57 9.05
N VAL A 26 5.13 33.35 9.96
CA VAL A 26 5.68 32.01 10.24
C VAL A 26 4.61 31.06 10.77
N LEU A 27 3.74 31.53 11.68
CA LEU A 27 2.62 30.74 12.18
C LEU A 27 1.67 30.35 11.04
N ALA A 28 1.31 31.29 10.17
CA ALA A 28 0.42 31.05 9.04
C ALA A 28 1.03 30.06 8.04
N VAL A 29 2.32 30.21 7.72
CA VAL A 29 3.05 29.28 6.85
C VAL A 29 3.15 27.90 7.49
N GLY A 30 3.47 27.82 8.78
CA GLY A 30 3.52 26.55 9.52
C GLY A 30 2.16 25.85 9.58
N ALA A 31 1.08 26.60 9.79
CA ALA A 31 -0.29 26.07 9.77
C ALA A 31 -0.67 25.60 8.35
N ALA A 32 -0.33 26.37 7.31
CA ALA A 32 -0.60 25.98 5.93
C ALA A 32 0.19 24.72 5.53
N LEU A 33 1.47 24.63 5.91
CA LEU A 33 2.29 23.44 5.70
C LEU A 33 1.79 22.24 6.51
N GLY A 34 1.35 22.46 7.75
CA GLY A 34 0.73 21.43 8.58
C GLY A 34 -0.55 20.90 7.96
N LEU A 35 -1.46 21.78 7.54
CA LEU A 35 -2.69 21.40 6.84
C LEU A 35 -2.41 20.69 5.52
N TYR A 36 -1.43 21.19 4.77
CA TYR A 36 -0.98 20.54 3.54
C TYR A 36 -0.44 19.14 3.81
N ALA A 37 0.42 18.98 4.82
CA ALA A 37 0.96 17.69 5.21
C ALA A 37 -0.16 16.73 5.66
N THR A 38 -1.13 17.19 6.45
CA THR A 38 -2.27 16.33 6.86
C THR A 38 -3.18 15.96 5.70
N ALA A 39 -3.42 16.88 4.76
CA ALA A 39 -4.20 16.58 3.56
C ALA A 39 -3.44 15.63 2.62
N LEU A 40 -2.11 15.75 2.57
CA LEU A 40 -1.26 14.84 1.82
C LEU A 40 -1.20 13.46 2.48
N ASP A 41 -1.15 13.38 3.80
CA ASP A 41 -1.20 12.14 4.58
C ASP A 41 -2.53 11.41 4.36
N ASP A 42 -3.67 12.11 4.46
CA ASP A 42 -5.00 11.57 4.21
C ASP A 42 -5.21 11.13 2.74
N ALA A 43 -4.53 11.79 1.80
CA ALA A 43 -4.58 11.45 0.37
C ALA A 43 -3.57 10.37 -0.03
N THR A 44 -2.58 10.06 0.81
CA THR A 44 -1.58 9.04 0.52
C THR A 44 -2.15 7.69 0.96
N PRO A 45 -2.44 6.75 0.04
CA PRO A 45 -2.81 5.41 0.45
C PRO A 45 -1.68 4.84 1.31
N ASP A 46 -2.04 4.30 2.48
CA ASP A 46 -1.10 3.71 3.45
C ASP A 46 0.00 2.94 2.71
N ALA A 47 1.24 3.36 2.87
CA ALA A 47 2.41 2.65 2.35
C ALA A 47 2.74 1.41 3.21
N GLU A 48 1.72 0.80 3.82
CA GLU A 48 1.82 -0.47 4.55
C GLU A 48 1.54 -1.62 3.58
N GLU A 49 2.61 -2.16 3.01
CA GLU A 49 2.64 -3.41 2.24
C GLU A 49 1.72 -3.48 0.99
N PRO A 50 2.11 -4.23 -0.05
CA PRO A 50 1.26 -4.39 -1.23
C PRO A 50 -0.08 -5.03 -0.83
N ALA A 51 -1.18 -4.29 -1.07
CA ALA A 51 -2.53 -4.77 -0.84
C ALA A 51 -2.74 -6.16 -1.45
N ALA A 52 -3.50 -7.03 -0.78
CA ALA A 52 -3.68 -8.43 -1.18
C ALA A 52 -4.14 -8.59 -2.63
N ASP A 53 -4.91 -7.64 -3.16
CA ASP A 53 -5.34 -7.62 -4.57
C ASP A 53 -4.19 -7.38 -5.55
N VAL A 54 -3.21 -6.54 -5.19
CA VAL A 54 -2.02 -6.26 -6.03
C VAL A 54 -1.14 -7.50 -6.11
N VAL A 55 -0.94 -8.19 -4.99
CA VAL A 55 -0.20 -9.46 -4.93
C VAL A 55 -0.96 -10.54 -5.71
N LEU A 56 -2.29 -10.61 -5.58
CA LEU A 56 -3.13 -11.54 -6.33
C LEU A 56 -3.02 -11.32 -7.84
N ASP A 57 -3.05 -10.06 -8.30
CA ASP A 57 -2.93 -9.71 -9.71
C ASP A 57 -1.56 -10.08 -10.30
N ARG A 58 -0.49 -10.03 -9.50
CA ARG A 58 0.84 -10.48 -9.93
C ARG A 58 0.89 -12.01 -10.03
N ILE A 59 0.46 -12.69 -8.97
CA ILE A 59 0.43 -14.16 -8.92
C ILE A 59 -0.47 -14.75 -10.01
N GLU A 60 -1.62 -14.13 -10.29
CA GLU A 60 -2.47 -14.57 -11.40
C GLU A 60 -1.74 -14.44 -12.73
N ARG A 61 -1.04 -13.33 -12.98
CA ARG A 61 -0.29 -13.13 -14.23
C ARG A 61 0.82 -14.16 -14.40
N ASP A 62 1.56 -14.47 -13.34
CA ASP A 62 2.66 -15.44 -13.41
C ASP A 62 2.18 -16.89 -13.52
N ALA A 63 1.05 -17.20 -12.89
CA ALA A 63 0.42 -18.51 -12.97
C ALA A 63 -0.39 -18.71 -14.27
N THR A 64 -0.72 -17.65 -15.00
CA THR A 64 -1.56 -17.69 -16.20
C THR A 64 -0.75 -17.86 -17.48
N VAL A 65 -1.17 -18.79 -18.33
CA VAL A 65 -0.66 -18.95 -19.70
C VAL A 65 -1.83 -18.95 -20.66
N GLY A 66 -1.88 -17.95 -21.55
CA GLY A 66 -2.95 -17.84 -22.54
C GLY A 66 -4.35 -17.73 -21.91
N GLY A 67 -4.47 -17.08 -20.74
CA GLY A 67 -5.73 -16.94 -20.02
C GLY A 67 -6.12 -18.14 -19.15
N ILE A 68 -5.25 -19.14 -19.01
CA ILE A 68 -5.48 -20.34 -18.19
C ILE A 68 -4.44 -20.42 -17.08
N VAL A 69 -4.92 -20.49 -15.83
CA VAL A 69 -4.08 -20.67 -14.65
C VAL A 69 -3.57 -22.12 -14.58
N ARG A 70 -2.25 -22.27 -14.43
CA ARG A 70 -1.54 -23.55 -14.34
C ARG A 70 -1.07 -23.81 -12.90
N PRO A 71 -1.65 -24.80 -12.19
CA PRO A 71 -1.32 -25.05 -10.78
C PRO A 71 0.15 -25.41 -10.54
N GLU A 72 0.84 -25.97 -11.53
CA GLU A 72 2.25 -26.36 -11.45
C GLU A 72 3.17 -25.15 -11.30
N ARG A 73 2.76 -24.00 -11.84
CA ARG A 73 3.51 -22.74 -11.74
C ARG A 73 3.35 -22.05 -10.40
N LEU A 74 2.23 -22.29 -9.71
CA LEU A 74 2.04 -21.78 -8.34
C LEU A 74 3.16 -22.23 -7.39
N ARG A 75 3.71 -23.43 -7.62
CA ARG A 75 4.82 -24.00 -6.81
C ARG A 75 6.18 -23.35 -7.06
N HIS A 76 6.31 -22.63 -8.17
CA HIS A 76 7.55 -21.98 -8.59
C HIS A 76 7.46 -20.46 -8.46
N LEU A 77 6.43 -19.96 -7.76
CA LEU A 77 6.31 -18.53 -7.47
C LEU A 77 7.36 -18.17 -6.42
N GLU A 78 8.13 -17.13 -6.73
CA GLU A 78 9.03 -16.46 -5.81
C GLU A 78 8.48 -15.04 -5.62
N GLU A 79 7.77 -14.80 -4.51
CA GLU A 79 7.35 -13.46 -4.11
C GLU A 79 8.13 -13.05 -2.87
N GLU A 80 8.53 -11.79 -2.83
CA GLU A 80 9.15 -11.17 -1.67
C GLU A 80 8.15 -11.02 -0.52
N THR A 81 6.85 -10.87 -0.86
CA THR A 81 5.77 -10.74 0.12
C THR A 81 5.30 -12.13 0.59
N PRO A 82 5.35 -12.42 1.91
CA PRO A 82 4.92 -13.71 2.43
C PRO A 82 3.40 -13.90 2.27
N ALA A 83 2.99 -14.89 1.47
CA ALA A 83 1.58 -15.10 1.13
C ALA A 83 1.19 -16.59 1.08
N VAL A 84 -0.07 -16.88 1.39
CA VAL A 84 -0.67 -18.20 1.17
C VAL A 84 -1.62 -18.09 -0.01
N VAL A 85 -1.32 -18.84 -1.07
CA VAL A 85 -2.16 -18.94 -2.27
C VAL A 85 -2.96 -20.23 -2.21
N GLU A 86 -4.28 -20.12 -2.31
CA GLU A 86 -5.21 -21.23 -2.38
C GLU A 86 -5.98 -21.17 -3.71
N LEU A 87 -5.81 -22.18 -4.55
CA LEU A 87 -6.61 -22.36 -5.76
C LEU A 87 -7.62 -23.47 -5.54
N GLU A 88 -8.90 -23.14 -5.55
CA GLU A 88 -10.01 -24.08 -5.37
C GLU A 88 -10.82 -24.23 -6.65
N THR A 89 -11.00 -25.46 -7.11
CA THR A 89 -11.94 -25.83 -8.18
C THR A 89 -12.97 -26.79 -7.60
N GLU A 90 -14.06 -27.05 -8.32
CA GLU A 90 -15.06 -28.05 -7.93
C GLU A 90 -14.47 -29.45 -7.72
N ARG A 91 -13.31 -29.75 -8.33
CA ARG A 91 -12.70 -31.09 -8.34
C ARG A 91 -11.46 -31.21 -7.47
N ARG A 92 -10.68 -30.14 -7.37
CA ARG A 92 -9.34 -30.16 -6.78
C ARG A 92 -9.03 -28.84 -6.09
N ARG A 93 -8.19 -28.93 -5.07
CA ARG A 93 -7.63 -27.79 -4.35
C ARG A 93 -6.12 -27.85 -4.39
N TRP A 94 -5.49 -26.70 -4.61
CA TRP A 94 -4.05 -26.52 -4.50
C TRP A 94 -3.81 -25.42 -3.47
N ARG A 95 -2.81 -25.63 -2.62
CA ARG A 95 -2.39 -24.64 -1.64
C ARG A 95 -0.88 -24.55 -1.66
N VAL A 96 -0.36 -23.34 -1.80
CA VAL A 96 1.07 -23.06 -1.85
C VAL A 96 1.34 -21.87 -0.95
N GLY A 97 2.41 -21.96 -0.17
CA GLY A 97 2.97 -20.82 0.55
C GLY A 97 4.09 -20.24 -0.30
N VAL A 98 4.08 -18.93 -0.46
CA VAL A 98 5.06 -18.18 -1.24
C VAL A 98 5.87 -17.31 -0.28
N GLY A 99 7.18 -17.19 -0.52
CA GLY A 99 8.12 -16.58 0.40
C GLY A 99 8.46 -17.50 1.58
N SER A 100 8.62 -16.93 2.77
CA SER A 100 8.97 -17.67 4.01
C SER A 100 7.77 -18.35 4.70
N VAL A 101 6.57 -18.27 4.12
CA VAL A 101 5.33 -18.78 4.73
C VAL A 101 5.08 -20.23 4.35
N SER A 102 4.83 -21.06 5.36
CA SER A 102 4.44 -22.45 5.15
C SER A 102 2.93 -22.59 4.85
N PRO A 103 2.53 -23.31 3.78
CA PRO A 103 1.12 -23.50 3.41
C PRO A 103 0.29 -24.28 4.44
N SER A 104 0.93 -24.97 5.40
CA SER A 104 0.29 -25.75 6.45
C SER A 104 -0.15 -24.93 7.67
N ALA A 105 0.14 -23.62 7.73
CA ALA A 105 -0.06 -22.79 8.92
C ALA A 105 -1.51 -22.34 9.22
N GLY A 106 -2.55 -22.86 8.56
CA GLY A 106 -3.92 -22.48 8.94
C GLY A 106 -5.00 -23.05 8.05
N GLY A 107 -6.23 -23.13 8.57
CA GLY A 107 -7.42 -23.68 7.92
C GLY A 107 -7.83 -22.98 6.61
N ARG A 108 -9.10 -23.09 6.22
CA ARG A 108 -9.62 -22.42 5.02
C ARG A 108 -9.40 -20.90 5.16
N LEU A 109 -8.93 -20.23 4.11
CA LEU A 109 -8.85 -18.77 4.11
C LEU A 109 -10.27 -18.20 4.27
N ASP A 110 -10.47 -17.32 5.25
CA ASP A 110 -11.76 -16.66 5.44
C ASP A 110 -11.93 -15.57 4.37
N PRO A 111 -12.89 -15.73 3.43
CA PRO A 111 -13.10 -14.76 2.36
C PRO A 111 -13.62 -13.40 2.85
N ARG A 112 -13.99 -13.26 4.12
CA ARG A 112 -14.39 -11.98 4.73
C ARG A 112 -13.22 -11.22 5.34
N SER A 113 -12.03 -11.82 5.41
CA SER A 113 -10.87 -11.14 5.96
C SER A 113 -10.33 -10.12 4.96
N PRO A 114 -10.02 -8.88 5.38
CA PRO A 114 -9.44 -7.86 4.51
C PRO A 114 -8.05 -8.24 4.00
N ALA A 115 -7.37 -9.19 4.65
CA ALA A 115 -6.09 -9.73 4.21
C ALA A 115 -6.24 -10.78 3.08
N VAL A 116 -7.47 -11.10 2.65
CA VAL A 116 -7.78 -12.14 1.66
C VAL A 116 -8.39 -11.52 0.40
N ALA A 117 -7.68 -11.68 -0.71
CA ALA A 117 -8.17 -11.34 -2.05
C ALA A 117 -8.68 -12.61 -2.76
N GLN A 118 -9.73 -12.49 -3.57
CA GLN A 118 -10.28 -13.61 -4.34
C GLN A 118 -10.68 -13.22 -5.76
N ARG A 119 -10.42 -14.11 -6.73
CA ARG A 119 -10.84 -13.93 -8.12
C ARG A 119 -11.29 -15.25 -8.76
N SER A 120 -12.27 -15.16 -9.65
CA SER A 120 -12.71 -16.29 -10.47
C SER A 120 -11.76 -16.46 -11.65
N VAL A 121 -11.18 -17.65 -11.81
CA VAL A 121 -10.19 -17.94 -12.85
C VAL A 121 -10.51 -19.25 -13.57
N THR A 122 -9.99 -19.41 -14.78
CA THR A 122 -10.02 -20.70 -15.51
C THR A 122 -8.76 -21.48 -15.19
N VAL A 123 -8.90 -22.71 -14.70
CA VAL A 123 -7.80 -23.54 -14.23
C VAL A 123 -7.65 -24.76 -15.12
N ALA A 124 -6.42 -25.03 -15.57
CA ALA A 124 -6.09 -26.31 -16.18
C ALA A 124 -5.88 -27.37 -15.09
N VAL A 125 -6.80 -28.33 -14.99
CA VAL A 125 -6.78 -29.37 -13.94
C VAL A 125 -6.15 -30.67 -14.43
N ALA A 126 -6.12 -30.87 -15.75
CA ALA A 126 -5.43 -31.93 -16.46
C ALA A 126 -5.03 -31.42 -17.86
N PRO A 127 -4.14 -32.11 -18.59
CA PRO A 127 -3.81 -31.76 -19.97
C PRO A 127 -5.08 -31.71 -20.85
N GLY A 128 -5.38 -30.53 -21.41
CA GLY A 128 -6.57 -30.31 -22.24
C GLY A 128 -7.88 -30.11 -21.49
N GLU A 129 -7.87 -30.16 -20.15
CA GLU A 129 -9.08 -30.02 -19.33
C GLU A 129 -9.04 -28.73 -18.51
N ASN A 130 -9.95 -27.81 -18.83
CA ASN A 130 -10.08 -26.52 -18.17
C ASN A 130 -11.41 -26.45 -17.43
N VAL A 131 -11.38 -26.03 -16.16
CA VAL A 131 -12.59 -25.82 -15.36
C VAL A 131 -12.54 -24.46 -14.69
N ARG A 132 -13.71 -23.91 -14.35
CA ARG A 132 -13.80 -22.69 -13.57
C ARG A 132 -13.38 -22.98 -12.12
N GLY A 133 -12.50 -22.13 -11.60
CA GLY A 133 -12.02 -22.17 -10.23
C GLY A 133 -12.06 -20.80 -9.58
N ARG A 134 -11.68 -20.76 -8.31
CA ARG A 134 -11.48 -19.56 -7.51
C ARG A 134 -10.04 -19.57 -7.02
N LEU A 135 -9.31 -18.53 -7.39
CA LEU A 135 -8.00 -18.23 -6.85
C LEU A 135 -8.21 -17.32 -5.64
N ARG A 136 -7.74 -17.75 -4.47
CA ARG A 136 -7.71 -16.98 -3.23
C ARG A 136 -6.28 -16.76 -2.83
N LEU A 137 -6.00 -15.59 -2.30
CA LEU A 137 -4.70 -15.22 -1.77
C LEU A 137 -4.89 -14.58 -0.42
N ALA A 138 -4.12 -15.02 0.57
CA ALA A 138 -4.01 -14.36 1.86
C ALA A 138 -2.58 -13.87 2.04
N VAL A 139 -2.42 -12.57 2.18
CA VAL A 139 -1.14 -12.01 2.61
C VAL A 139 -1.03 -12.24 4.12
N ARG A 140 0.13 -12.71 4.57
CA ARG A 140 0.42 -12.84 6.01
C ARG A 140 1.20 -11.60 6.45
N ARG A 141 0.68 -10.97 7.50
CA ARG A 141 1.33 -9.90 8.26
C ARG A 141 2.34 -10.51 9.24
#